data_AF-A0A3S0R0A8-F1
#
_entry.id   AF-A0A3S0R0A8-F1
#
_cell.length_a   1.000
_cell.length_b   1.000
_cell.length_c   1.000
_cell.angle_alpha   90.00
_cell.angle_beta   90.00
_cell.angle_gamma   90.00
#
_symmetry.space_group_name_H-M   'P 1'
#
loop_
_entity.id
_entity.type
_entity.pdbx_description
1 polymer ?
#
loop_
_entity_poly.entity_id
_entity_poly.type
_entity_poly.pdbx_seq_one_letter_code
_entity_poly.pdbx_strand_id
1 'polypeptide(L)' 'MKLKTRPECPKCGSRVKRFPPGRHDQYHVYCDGCGHDFGRFDYFQAQFRHLLDDLEAQLKREETTDDDTTQR' A
#
# COMPACT_ATOMS: atom_id res chain seq x y z
N MET A 1 13.71 -7.93 -3.04
CA MET A 1 12.57 -8.29 -3.92
C MET A 1 12.12 -7.06 -4.71
N LYS A 2 11.62 -7.19 -5.95
CA LYS A 2 11.11 -6.06 -6.76
C LYS A 2 9.60 -6.21 -6.95
N LEU A 3 8.84 -5.18 -6.60
CA LEU A 3 7.37 -5.21 -6.68
C LEU A 3 6.84 -3.92 -7.30
N LYS A 4 5.75 -4.04 -8.06
CA LYS A 4 4.98 -2.90 -8.57
C LYS A 4 3.99 -2.48 -7.51
N THR A 5 4.18 -1.32 -6.90
CA THR A 5 3.29 -0.78 -5.86
C THR A 5 2.97 0.68 -6.15
N ARG A 6 1.78 1.14 -5.75
CA ARG A 6 1.49 2.59 -5.61
C ARG A 6 2.09 3.08 -4.27
N PRO A 7 2.33 4.38 -4.05
CA PRO A 7 2.31 5.46 -5.05
C PRO A 7 3.46 5.36 -6.04
N GLU A 8 3.40 6.12 -7.14
CA GLU A 8 4.49 6.21 -8.12
C GLU A 8 5.70 6.93 -7.54
N CYS A 9 6.89 6.67 -8.07
CA CYS A 9 8.06 7.44 -7.69
C CYS A 9 7.90 8.90 -8.10
N PRO A 10 8.01 9.87 -7.16
CA PRO A 10 7.84 11.29 -7.47
C PRO A 10 8.94 11.83 -8.40
N LYS A 11 10.09 11.14 -8.51
CA LYS A 11 11.20 11.57 -9.36
C LYS A 11 11.14 11.05 -10.79
N CYS A 12 10.67 9.83 -11.02
CA CYS A 12 10.73 9.19 -12.33
C CYS A 12 9.44 8.48 -12.77
N GLY A 13 8.37 8.56 -11.99
CA GLY A 13 7.08 7.90 -12.28
C GLY A 13 7.09 6.37 -12.15
N SER A 14 8.25 5.75 -11.91
CA SER A 14 8.34 4.29 -11.80
C SER A 14 7.49 3.76 -10.65
N ARG A 15 6.71 2.71 -10.94
CA ARG A 15 5.94 1.95 -9.95
C ARG A 15 6.75 0.83 -9.30
N VAL A 16 7.94 0.54 -9.81
CA VAL A 16 8.76 -0.58 -9.33
C VAL A 16 9.62 -0.11 -8.16
N LYS A 17 9.42 -0.74 -7.00
CA LYS A 17 10.19 -0.49 -5.79
C LYS A 17 11.04 -1.71 -5.45
N ARG A 18 12.22 -1.44 -4.89
CA ARG A 18 13.16 -2.42 -4.38
C ARG A 18 12.97 -2.51 -2.87
N PHE A 19 12.46 -3.65 -2.45
CA PHE A 19 12.24 -3.97 -1.05
C PHE A 19 13.45 -4.74 -0.51
N PRO A 20 13.77 -4.54 0.79
CA PRO A 20 14.91 -5.18 1.42
C PRO A 20 14.83 -6.71 1.39
N PRO A 21 15.99 -7.39 1.38
CA PRO A 21 16.05 -8.85 1.35
C PRO A 21 15.94 -9.53 2.73
N GLY A 22 15.76 -8.78 3.84
CA GLY A 22 15.82 -9.30 5.22
C GLY A 22 14.78 -8.70 6.17
N ARG A 23 15.02 -8.81 7.50
CA ARG A 23 14.09 -8.36 8.55
C ARG A 23 13.70 -6.89 8.39
N HIS A 24 12.41 -6.61 8.59
CA HIS A 24 11.72 -5.37 8.22
C HIS A 24 12.13 -4.12 9.03
N ASP A 25 12.87 -4.28 10.12
CA ASP A 25 13.06 -3.29 11.17
C ASP A 25 14.17 -2.26 10.90
N GLN A 26 15.00 -2.42 9.85
CA GLN A 26 16.14 -1.51 9.60
C GLN A 26 16.38 -1.09 8.15
N TYR A 27 15.46 -1.36 7.22
CA TYR A 27 15.75 -1.14 5.81
C TYR A 27 14.81 -0.16 5.11
N HIS A 28 15.41 0.65 4.24
CA HIS A 28 14.72 1.62 3.40
C HIS A 28 14.17 0.98 2.12
N VAL A 29 13.09 1.56 1.61
CA VAL A 29 12.49 1.22 0.33
C VAL A 29 13.00 2.20 -0.71
N TYR A 30 13.55 1.68 -1.81
CA TYR A 30 14.07 2.50 -2.89
C TYR A 30 13.28 2.33 -4.17
N CYS A 31 13.19 3.39 -4.99
CA CYS A 31 12.76 3.27 -6.38
C CYS A 31 13.77 2.46 -7.17
N ASP A 32 13.33 1.43 -7.89
CA ASP A 32 14.25 0.63 -8.70
C ASP A 32 14.73 1.36 -9.97
N GLY A 33 13.97 2.35 -10.43
CA GLY A 33 14.28 3.11 -11.65
C GLY A 33 15.26 4.26 -11.45
N CYS A 34 15.17 5.00 -10.33
CA CYS A 34 16.03 6.18 -10.10
C CYS A 34 16.72 6.21 -8.74
N GLY A 35 16.51 5.20 -7.88
CA GLY A 35 17.12 5.14 -6.55
C GLY A 35 16.53 6.10 -5.52
N HIS A 36 15.39 6.76 -5.80
CA HIS A 36 14.71 7.59 -4.81
C HIS A 36 14.38 6.81 -3.55
N ASP A 37 14.77 7.36 -2.40
CA ASP A 37 14.52 6.80 -1.08
C ASP A 37 13.12 7.18 -0.59
N PHE A 38 12.29 6.18 -0.34
CA PHE A 38 10.95 6.34 0.27
C PHE A 38 10.98 6.28 1.80
N GLY A 39 12.16 6.08 2.40
CA GLY A 39 12.35 5.91 3.83
C GLY A 39 12.20 4.46 4.27
N ARG A 40 12.15 4.25 5.59
CA ARG A 40 12.06 2.92 6.19
C ARG A 40 10.80 2.16 5.78
N PHE A 41 10.92 0.85 5.64
CA PHE A 41 9.83 -0.03 5.21
C PHE A 41 8.61 0.01 6.13
N ASP A 42 8.80 0.05 7.45
CA ASP A 42 7.72 0.14 8.44
C ASP A 42 6.91 1.44 8.29
N TYR A 43 7.59 2.57 8.15
CA TYR A 43 6.95 3.86 7.90
C TYR A 43 6.26 3.88 6.54
N PHE A 44 6.92 3.37 5.50
CA PHE A 44 6.34 3.27 4.16
C PHE A 44 5.06 2.42 4.16
N GLN A 45 5.05 1.29 4.90
CA GLN A 45 3.88 0.42 4.99
C GLN A 45 2.71 1.08 5.75
N ALA A 46 3.01 1.85 6.81
CA ALA A 46 1.99 2.58 7.58
C ALA A 46 1.17 3.55 6.70
N GLN A 47 1.75 4.09 5.63
CA GLN A 47 1.03 4.99 4.70
C GLN A 47 -0.10 4.28 3.94
N PHE A 48 -0.07 2.95 3.83
CA PHE A 48 -1.13 2.17 3.18
C PHE A 48 -2.19 1.66 4.15
N ARG A 49 -1.94 1.76 5.46
CA ARG A 49 -2.84 1.19 6.47
C ARG A 49 -4.20 1.90 6.48
N HIS A 50 -4.20 3.23 6.40
CA HIS A 50 -5.45 4.00 6.27
C HIS A 50 -6.25 3.62 5.00
N LEU A 51 -5.55 3.35 3.89
CA LEU A 51 -6.20 2.89 2.66
C LEU A 51 -6.86 1.51 2.83
N LEU A 52 -6.23 0.60 3.59
CA LEU A 52 -6.82 -0.70 3.90
C LEU A 52 -8.01 -0.56 4.86
N ASP A 53 -7.88 0.28 5.90
CA ASP A 53 -8.96 0.55 6.86
C ASP A 53 -10.20 1.15 6.14
N ASP A 54 -9.98 2.08 5.21
CA ASP A 54 -11.05 2.68 4.39
C ASP A 54 -11.73 1.65 3.47
N LEU A 55 -10.93 0.77 2.84
CA LEU A 55 -11.46 -0.31 1.99
C LEU A 55 -12.26 -1.33 2.81
N GLU A 56 -11.78 -1.74 3.98
CA GLU A 56 -12.51 -2.62 4.89
C GLU A 56 -13.83 -1.99 5.35
N ALA A 57 -13.83 -0.68 5.63
CA ALA A 57 -15.06 0.04 5.98
C ALA A 57 -16.04 0.14 4.80
N GLN A 58 -15.57 0.25 3.56
CA GLN A 58 -16.41 0.21 2.36
C GLN A 58 -17.02 -1.17 2.15
N LEU A 59 -16.24 -2.24 2.24
CA LEU A 59 -16.70 -3.62 2.10
C LEU A 59 -17.77 -3.96 3.16
N LYS A 60 -17.55 -3.58 4.43
CA LYS A 60 -18.56 -3.77 5.48
C LYS A 60 -19.87 -3.04 5.20
N ARG A 61 -19.81 -1.84 4.59
CA ARG A 61 -21.02 -1.12 4.19
C ARG A 61 -21.77 -1.87 3.10
N GLU A 62 -21.07 -2.35 2.08
CA GLU A 62 -21.68 -3.13 1.00
C GLU A 62 -22.35 -4.40 1.54
N GLU A 63 -21.68 -5.16 2.42
CA GLU A 63 -22.28 -6.34 3.08
C GLU A 63 -23.55 -6.00 3.89
N THR A 64 -23.57 -4.86 4.60
CA THR A 64 -24.76 -4.43 5.35
C THR A 64 -25.90 -3.92 4.46
N THR A 65 -25.63 -3.58 3.20
CA THR A 65 -26.66 -3.06 2.27
C THR A 65 -27.41 -4.19 1.56
N ASP A 66 -26.78 -5.36 1.40
CA ASP A 66 -27.39 -6.53 0.79
C ASP A 66 -28.45 -7.22 1.69
N ASP A 67 -28.42 -6.98 3.01
CA ASP A 67 -29.40 -7.54 3.95
C ASP A 67 -30.73 -6.72 4.04
N ASP A 68 -30.78 -5.50 3.50
CA ASP A 68 -31.97 -4.62 3.60
C ASP A 68 -32.97 -4.80 2.42
N THR A 69 -32.61 -5.56 1.37
CA THR A 69 -33.43 -5.67 0.15
C THR A 69 -34.37 -6.89 0.10
N THR A 70 -34.49 -7.68 1.17
CA THR A 70 -35.34 -8.91 1.18
C THR A 70 -36.53 -8.88 2.17
N GLN A 71 -37.12 -7.72 2.45
CA GLN A 71 -38.47 -7.65 3.01
C GLN A 71 -39.33 -6.60 2.31
N ARG A 72 -39.94 -6.96 1.18
CA ARG A 72 -41.19 -6.35 0.74
C ARG A 72 -42.06 -7.30 -0.06
#